data_AF-A0A971C1F1-F1
#
_entry.id   AF-A0A971C1F1-F1
#
_cell.length_a   1.000
_cell.length_b   1.000
_cell.length_c   1.000
_cell.angle_alpha   90.00
_cell.angle_beta   90.00
_cell.angle_gamma   90.00
#
_symmetry.space_group_name_H-M   'P 1'
#
loop_
_entity.id
_entity.type
_entity.pdbx_description
1 polymer ?
#
loop_
_entity_poly.entity_id
_entity_poly.type
_entity_poly.pdbx_seq_one_letter_code
_entity_poly.pdbx_strand_id
1 'polypeptide(L)'
;MVTHRRLADFHAVLAIHHGMDIRREEYLDHMTFRANRRPLFTEIFGPLLGLKEEWAEQGASPGEIDMSAFRYRRPLFGPVPVNTGWAHPYPEEILEETDEFVVARDHYGRRVRLSKLAATLALPMDHPVKTMDDWLRLKHHYEYSEDRLAGDWE
;
A
#
# COMPACT_ATOMS: atom_id res chain seq x y z
N MET A 1 -6.86 -0.97 -26.12
CA MET A 1 -5.76 -0.88 -25.15
C MET A 1 -5.78 -2.16 -24.34
N VAL A 2 -4.67 -2.91 -24.29
CA VAL A 2 -4.56 -4.09 -23.42
C VAL A 2 -4.25 -3.58 -22.01
N THR A 3 -5.17 -3.77 -21.07
CA THR A 3 -4.95 -3.43 -19.67
C THR A 3 -4.09 -4.53 -19.05
N HIS A 4 -2.81 -4.23 -18.77
CA HIS A 4 -1.95 -5.17 -18.05
C HIS A 4 -2.40 -5.24 -16.58
N ARG A 5 -2.80 -6.44 -16.13
CA ARG A 5 -3.14 -6.68 -14.71
C ARG A 5 -1.88 -6.59 -13.86
N ARG A 6 -1.98 -5.93 -12.70
CA ARG A 6 -0.91 -5.76 -11.72
C ARG A 6 -1.22 -6.54 -10.45
N LEU A 7 -0.18 -6.82 -9.67
CA LEU A 7 -0.32 -7.50 -8.38
C LEU A 7 -1.21 -6.71 -7.40
N ALA A 8 -1.15 -5.37 -7.45
CA ALA A 8 -1.98 -4.50 -6.61
C ALA A 8 -3.48 -4.62 -6.92
N ASP A 9 -3.88 -5.08 -8.11
CA ASP A 9 -5.29 -5.22 -8.47
C ASP A 9 -6.00 -6.27 -7.60
N PHE A 10 -5.25 -7.24 -7.03
CA PHE A 10 -5.77 -8.22 -6.07
C PHE A 10 -6.13 -7.61 -4.71
N HIS A 11 -5.67 -6.39 -4.40
CA HIS A 11 -6.05 -5.68 -3.18
C HIS A 11 -7.33 -4.86 -3.32
N ALA A 12 -7.85 -4.70 -4.54
CA ALA A 12 -9.04 -3.87 -4.76
C ALA A 12 -10.25 -4.37 -3.94
N VAL A 13 -10.39 -5.68 -3.76
CA VAL A 13 -11.45 -6.31 -2.94
C VAL A 13 -11.34 -5.95 -1.45
N LEU A 14 -10.13 -5.65 -0.97
CA LEU A 14 -9.84 -5.28 0.41
C LEU A 14 -10.01 -3.77 0.67
N ALA A 15 -10.30 -2.96 -0.35
CA ALA A 15 -10.38 -1.51 -0.21
C ALA A 15 -11.45 -1.08 0.81
N ILE A 16 -11.13 -0.10 1.66
CA ILE A 16 -12.02 0.43 2.69
C ILE A 16 -12.19 1.93 2.53
N HIS A 17 -13.22 2.48 3.15
CA HIS A 17 -13.39 3.91 3.25
C HIS A 17 -12.30 4.52 4.15
N HIS A 18 -11.56 5.49 3.61
CA HIS A 18 -10.52 6.21 4.34
C HIS A 18 -10.96 7.66 4.60
N GLY A 19 -11.67 7.90 5.70
CA GLY A 19 -11.92 9.25 6.20
C GLY A 19 -10.63 9.90 6.71
N MET A 20 -10.41 11.19 6.45
CA MET A 20 -9.24 11.96 6.91
C MET A 20 -9.68 13.21 7.68
N ASP A 21 -10.28 12.98 8.85
CA ASP A 21 -11.00 14.03 9.58
C ASP A 21 -10.14 14.78 10.60
N ILE A 22 -8.88 14.36 10.80
CA ILE A 22 -8.00 14.95 11.82
C ILE A 22 -7.04 15.95 11.18
N ARG A 23 -7.21 17.22 11.56
CA ARG A 23 -6.40 18.35 11.09
C ARG A 23 -5.04 18.39 11.78
N ARG A 24 -4.11 19.11 11.16
CA ARG A 24 -2.72 19.28 11.61
C ARG A 24 -2.64 19.66 13.09
N GLU A 25 -3.43 20.62 13.54
CA GLU A 25 -3.38 21.14 14.91
C GLU A 25 -3.76 20.07 15.92
N GLU A 26 -4.87 19.34 15.70
CA GLU A 26 -5.30 18.26 16.58
C GLU A 26 -4.28 17.11 16.58
N TYR A 27 -3.74 16.76 15.42
CA TYR A 27 -2.70 15.73 15.31
C TYR A 27 -1.43 16.12 16.09
N LEU A 28 -0.91 17.34 15.90
CA LEU A 28 0.29 17.80 16.58
C LEU A 28 0.08 17.94 18.09
N ASP A 29 -1.05 18.47 18.53
CA ASP A 29 -1.37 18.58 19.96
C ASP A 29 -1.39 17.18 20.63
N HIS A 30 -1.90 16.16 19.92
CA HIS A 30 -1.88 14.77 20.39
C HIS A 30 -0.46 14.18 20.42
N MET A 31 0.28 14.29 19.31
CA MET A 31 1.63 13.71 19.17
C MET A 31 2.68 14.39 20.06
N THR A 32 2.44 15.63 20.48
CA THR A 32 3.31 16.39 21.39
C THR A 32 2.83 16.36 22.85
N PHE A 33 1.82 15.54 23.17
CA PHE A 33 1.24 15.39 24.50
C PHE A 33 0.67 16.69 25.11
N ARG A 34 0.40 17.70 24.28
CA ARG A 34 -0.18 18.97 24.72
C ARG A 34 -1.65 18.81 25.08
N ALA A 35 -2.40 18.03 24.31
CA ALA A 35 -3.81 17.75 24.58
C ALA A 35 -4.23 16.41 23.97
N ASN A 36 -5.08 15.66 24.70
CA ASN A 36 -5.72 14.45 24.19
C ASN A 36 -7.24 14.59 24.32
N ARG A 37 -7.87 15.18 23.30
CA ARG A 37 -9.33 15.46 23.30
C ARG A 37 -10.17 14.21 23.06
N ARG A 38 -9.65 13.28 22.26
CA ARG A 38 -10.30 12.03 21.86
C ARG A 38 -9.26 11.06 21.29
N PRO A 39 -9.45 9.74 21.44
CA PRO A 39 -8.50 8.76 20.93
C PRO A 39 -8.34 8.88 19.41
N LEU A 40 -7.11 9.06 18.95
CA LEU A 40 -6.76 8.96 17.52
C LEU A 40 -6.56 7.48 17.18
N PHE A 41 -7.61 6.85 16.67
CA PHE A 41 -7.64 5.44 16.30
C PHE A 41 -7.86 5.31 14.79
N THR A 42 -7.06 4.50 14.11
CA THR A 42 -7.14 4.30 12.66
C THR A 42 -6.98 2.83 12.31
N GLU A 43 -7.67 2.39 11.26
CA GLU A 43 -7.39 1.13 10.57
C GLU A 43 -6.31 1.37 9.50
N ILE A 44 -5.33 0.47 9.40
CA ILE A 44 -4.15 0.61 8.54
C ILE A 44 -4.05 -0.47 7.46
N PHE A 45 -4.70 -1.62 7.63
CA PHE A 45 -4.64 -2.76 6.71
C PHE A 45 -6.01 -3.20 6.20
N GLY A 46 -7.10 -2.76 6.85
CA GLY A 46 -8.45 -3.19 6.50
C GLY A 46 -8.74 -4.62 6.99
N PRO A 47 -9.86 -5.20 6.55
CA PRO A 47 -10.26 -6.53 6.99
C PRO A 47 -9.35 -7.60 6.38
N LEU A 48 -9.22 -8.73 7.10
CA LEU A 48 -8.58 -9.91 6.55
C LEU A 48 -9.36 -10.44 5.34
N LEU A 49 -8.67 -11.20 4.50
CA LEU A 49 -9.28 -11.82 3.34
C LEU A 49 -10.45 -12.74 3.75
N GLY A 50 -11.58 -12.65 3.04
CA GLY A 50 -12.79 -13.42 3.34
C GLY A 50 -13.70 -12.80 4.41
N LEU A 51 -13.21 -11.83 5.20
CA LEU A 51 -13.96 -11.28 6.33
C LEU A 51 -15.14 -10.42 5.90
N LYS A 52 -15.02 -9.72 4.77
CA LYS A 52 -16.13 -8.91 4.22
C LYS A 52 -17.28 -9.78 3.77
N GLU A 53 -16.97 -10.91 3.15
CA GLU A 53 -17.92 -11.93 2.72
C GLU A 53 -18.61 -12.57 3.93
N GLU A 54 -17.82 -12.96 4.94
CA GLU A 54 -18.33 -13.50 6.20
C GLU A 54 -19.28 -12.52 6.91
N TRP A 55 -18.92 -11.24 6.96
CA TRP A 55 -19.76 -10.18 7.54
C TRP A 55 -21.05 -9.97 6.74
N ALA A 56 -20.97 -10.00 5.41
CA ALA A 56 -22.14 -9.89 4.55
C ALA A 56 -23.12 -11.06 4.78
N GLU A 57 -22.62 -12.28 4.94
CA GLU A 57 -23.43 -13.47 5.27
C GLU A 57 -24.11 -13.35 6.65
N GLN A 58 -23.46 -12.66 7.60
CA GLN A 58 -24.02 -12.34 8.91
C GLN A 58 -24.99 -11.15 8.90
N GLY A 59 -25.21 -10.51 7.74
CA GLY A 59 -26.13 -9.39 7.57
C GLY A 59 -25.53 -8.01 7.87
N ALA A 60 -24.20 -7.87 7.80
CA ALA A 60 -23.55 -6.58 7.94
C ALA A 60 -24.02 -5.59 6.87
N SER A 61 -24.18 -4.33 7.28
CA SER A 61 -24.55 -3.24 6.39
C SER A 61 -23.40 -2.90 5.42
N PRO A 62 -23.69 -2.24 4.27
CA PRO A 62 -22.64 -1.76 3.37
C PRO A 62 -21.60 -0.87 4.07
N GLY A 63 -22.03 -0.08 5.06
CA GLY A 63 -21.14 0.77 5.85
C GLY A 63 -20.22 0.01 6.81
N GLU A 64 -20.65 -1.16 7.31
CA GLU A 64 -19.77 -2.02 8.10
C GLU A 64 -18.77 -2.76 7.19
N ILE A 65 -19.21 -3.19 6.01
CA ILE A 65 -18.36 -3.88 5.02
C ILE A 65 -17.26 -2.96 4.48
N ASP A 66 -17.58 -1.72 4.11
CA ASP A 66 -16.57 -0.74 3.67
C ASP A 66 -15.88 -0.02 4.84
N MET A 67 -16.26 -0.36 6.07
CA MET A 67 -15.77 0.18 7.33
C MET A 67 -16.09 1.66 7.60
N SER A 68 -16.93 2.30 6.80
CA SER A 68 -17.38 3.70 7.01
C SER A 68 -18.31 3.88 8.21
N ALA A 69 -18.98 2.82 8.68
CA ALA A 69 -19.80 2.84 9.90
C ALA A 69 -18.95 3.05 11.16
N PHE A 70 -17.65 2.72 11.11
CA PHE A 70 -16.72 2.92 12.21
C PHE A 70 -16.00 4.27 12.09
N ARG A 71 -15.92 4.99 13.21
CA ARG A 71 -15.27 6.30 13.23
C ARG A 71 -13.76 6.19 13.39
N TYR A 72 -13.05 6.02 12.29
CA TYR A 72 -11.60 6.17 12.24
C TYR A 72 -11.19 7.65 12.24
N ARG A 73 -10.19 7.98 13.05
CA ARG A 73 -9.64 9.33 13.21
C ARG A 73 -8.25 9.39 12.59
N ARG A 74 -8.21 9.25 11.27
CA ARG A 74 -6.97 9.33 10.49
C ARG A 74 -6.57 10.81 10.28
N PRO A 75 -5.28 11.15 10.45
CA PRO A 75 -4.77 12.47 10.10
C PRO A 75 -4.87 12.74 8.59
N LEU A 76 -5.06 14.01 8.25
CA LEU A 76 -4.84 14.51 6.91
C LEU A 76 -3.38 14.31 6.52
N PHE A 77 -3.16 13.72 5.35
CA PHE A 77 -1.84 13.60 4.74
C PHE A 77 -1.74 14.55 3.55
N GLY A 78 -0.66 15.34 3.51
CA GLY A 78 -0.29 16.12 2.33
C GLY A 78 0.87 15.41 1.63
N PRO A 79 0.71 14.95 0.39
CA PRO A 79 1.84 14.42 -0.36
C PRO A 79 2.80 15.58 -0.67
N VAL A 80 4.09 15.31 -0.54
CA VAL A 80 5.15 16.15 -1.04
C VAL A 80 5.57 15.53 -2.37
N PRO A 81 5.58 16.25 -3.51
CA PRO A 81 5.75 15.63 -4.81
C PRO A 81 7.23 15.31 -5.10
N VAL A 82 7.83 14.48 -4.24
CA VAL A 82 9.20 13.98 -4.33
C VAL A 82 9.16 12.46 -4.30
N ASN A 83 9.86 11.82 -5.25
CA ASN A 83 10.13 10.39 -5.19
C ASN A 83 11.32 10.09 -4.27
N THR A 84 11.03 9.74 -3.02
CA THR A 84 12.04 9.33 -2.01
C THR A 84 12.34 7.83 -2.04
N GLY A 85 11.74 7.08 -2.97
CA GLY A 85 11.87 5.62 -3.07
C GLY A 85 12.56 5.20 -4.36
N TRP A 86 12.11 4.07 -4.90
CA TRP A 86 12.63 3.47 -6.13
C TRP A 86 12.33 4.36 -7.34
N ALA A 87 13.36 5.01 -7.90
CA ALA A 87 13.17 6.04 -8.94
C ALA A 87 12.72 5.51 -10.31
N HIS A 88 13.17 4.32 -10.69
CA HIS A 88 12.99 3.80 -12.04
C HIS A 88 12.35 2.40 -11.95
N PRO A 89 11.02 2.32 -11.79
CA PRO A 89 10.33 1.03 -11.66
C PRO A 89 10.44 0.22 -12.95
N TYR A 90 10.66 -1.08 -12.80
CA TYR A 90 10.54 -2.02 -13.90
C TYR A 90 9.06 -2.28 -14.22
N PRO A 91 8.72 -2.69 -15.45
CA PRO A 91 7.37 -3.14 -15.77
C PRO A 91 6.96 -4.32 -14.89
N GLU A 92 5.79 -4.21 -14.27
CA GLU A 92 5.18 -5.30 -13.52
C GLU A 92 4.54 -6.31 -14.48
N GLU A 93 4.66 -7.60 -14.15
CA GLU A 93 4.17 -8.68 -15.01
C GLU A 93 3.64 -9.84 -14.17
N ILE A 94 2.42 -10.31 -14.46
CA ILE A 94 1.92 -11.58 -13.92
C ILE A 94 2.51 -12.72 -14.72
N LEU A 95 3.27 -13.58 -14.06
CA LEU A 95 3.97 -14.72 -14.67
C LEU A 95 3.14 -16.00 -14.58
N GLU A 96 2.40 -16.16 -13.49
CA GLU A 96 1.54 -17.31 -13.22
C GLU A 96 0.37 -16.88 -12.34
N GLU A 97 -0.82 -17.36 -12.64
CA GLU A 97 -2.00 -17.18 -11.82
C GLU A 97 -2.76 -18.50 -11.70
N THR A 98 -2.97 -18.94 -10.47
CA THR A 98 -3.81 -20.08 -10.12
C THR A 98 -4.92 -19.62 -9.17
N ASP A 99 -5.79 -20.52 -8.74
CA ASP A 99 -6.81 -20.20 -7.73
C ASP A 99 -6.18 -19.95 -6.35
N GLU A 100 -5.00 -20.50 -6.07
CA GLU A 100 -4.35 -20.42 -4.76
C GLU A 100 -3.33 -19.29 -4.66
N PHE A 101 -2.66 -18.94 -5.77
CA PHE A 101 -1.57 -17.97 -5.74
C PHE A 101 -1.37 -17.23 -7.07
N VAL A 102 -0.61 -16.14 -6.98
CA VAL A 102 -0.12 -15.36 -8.11
C VAL A 102 1.40 -15.30 -7.99
N VAL A 103 2.12 -15.60 -9.06
CA VAL A 103 3.54 -15.28 -9.21
C VAL A 103 3.68 -14.11 -10.16
N ALA A 104 4.42 -13.09 -9.74
CA ALA A 104 4.62 -11.88 -10.53
C ALA A 104 6.07 -11.43 -10.49
N ARG A 105 6.46 -10.62 -11.47
CA ARG A 105 7.60 -9.72 -11.38
C ARG A 105 7.10 -8.36 -10.87
N ASP A 106 7.61 -7.90 -9.74
CA ASP A 106 7.24 -6.61 -9.16
C ASP A 106 8.03 -5.43 -9.78
N HIS A 107 7.70 -4.20 -9.39
CA HIS A 107 8.37 -3.00 -9.89
C HIS A 107 9.84 -2.87 -9.46
N TYR A 108 10.30 -3.68 -8.50
CA TYR A 108 11.72 -3.84 -8.15
C TYR A 108 12.44 -4.86 -9.05
N GLY A 109 11.72 -5.54 -9.95
CA GLY A 109 12.24 -6.58 -10.81
C GLY A 109 12.39 -7.94 -10.11
N ARG A 110 11.83 -8.11 -8.91
CA ARG A 110 11.92 -9.35 -8.12
C ARG A 110 10.81 -10.29 -8.51
N ARG A 111 11.06 -11.60 -8.42
CA ARG A 111 9.97 -12.58 -8.45
C ARG A 111 9.32 -12.64 -7.09
N VAL A 112 8.01 -12.44 -7.05
CA VAL A 112 7.20 -12.48 -5.83
C VAL A 112 6.06 -13.47 -5.98
N ARG A 113 5.62 -14.05 -4.87
CA ARG A 113 4.44 -14.92 -4.79
C ARG A 113 3.45 -14.35 -3.79
N LEU A 114 2.22 -14.13 -4.23
CA LEU A 114 1.09 -13.74 -3.38
C LEU A 114 0.16 -14.95 -3.22
N SER A 115 -0.11 -15.37 -1.99
CA SER A 115 -1.19 -16.33 -1.73
C SER A 115 -2.53 -15.61 -1.78
N LYS A 116 -3.44 -16.08 -2.64
CA LYS A 116 -4.82 -15.61 -2.73
C LYS A 116 -5.71 -16.11 -1.59
N LEU A 117 -5.16 -16.91 -0.67
CA LEU A 117 -5.92 -17.54 0.40
C LEU A 117 -5.56 -17.00 1.78
N ALA A 118 -4.34 -16.49 1.95
CA ALA A 118 -3.80 -16.18 3.27
C ALA A 118 -3.02 -14.86 3.37
N ALA A 119 -2.66 -14.23 2.24
CA ALA A 119 -1.74 -13.09 2.26
C ALA A 119 -2.31 -11.87 1.55
N THR A 120 -2.06 -10.70 2.13
CA THR A 120 -2.31 -9.37 1.53
C THR A 120 -1.00 -8.69 1.11
N LEU A 121 0.13 -9.40 1.20
CA LEU A 121 1.44 -8.94 0.77
C LEU A 121 2.15 -10.08 0.06
N ALA A 122 2.70 -9.79 -1.11
CA ALA A 122 3.46 -10.78 -1.85
C ALA A 122 4.84 -10.97 -1.22
N LEU A 123 5.25 -12.23 -1.08
CA LEU A 123 6.56 -12.57 -0.54
C LEU A 123 7.58 -12.70 -1.67
N PRO A 124 8.79 -12.14 -1.51
CA PRO A 124 9.86 -12.36 -2.48
C PRO A 124 10.23 -13.85 -2.52
N MET A 125 10.26 -14.41 -3.72
CA MET A 125 10.75 -15.76 -3.98
C MET A 125 12.28 -15.76 -4.12
N ASP A 126 12.81 -14.66 -4.65
CA ASP A 126 14.24 -14.42 -4.80
C ASP A 126 14.55 -12.93 -4.55
N HIS A 127 15.84 -12.60 -4.61
CA HIS A 127 16.30 -11.22 -4.54
C HIS A 127 17.46 -11.05 -5.53
N PRO A 128 17.44 -10.00 -6.38
CA PRO A 128 18.42 -9.80 -7.45
C PRO A 128 19.81 -9.45 -6.91
N VAL A 129 19.90 -8.89 -5.70
CA VAL A 129 21.18 -8.59 -5.04
C VAL A 129 21.69 -9.82 -4.29
N LYS A 130 22.78 -10.42 -4.78
CA LYS A 130 23.53 -11.50 -4.12
C LYS A 130 24.96 -11.07 -3.77
N THR A 131 25.47 -10.04 -4.44
CA THR A 131 26.82 -9.51 -4.32
C THR A 131 26.83 -7.98 -4.27
N MET A 132 27.98 -7.40 -3.97
CA MET A 132 28.15 -5.94 -4.01
C MET A 132 27.97 -5.38 -5.44
N ASP A 133 28.43 -6.10 -6.47
CA ASP A 133 28.26 -5.67 -7.86
C ASP A 133 26.79 -5.62 -8.25
N ASP A 134 25.97 -6.57 -7.79
CA ASP A 134 24.52 -6.54 -8.01
C ASP A 134 23.88 -5.32 -7.34
N TRP A 135 24.33 -4.96 -6.13
CA TRP A 135 23.87 -3.76 -5.43
C TRP A 135 24.27 -2.49 -6.18
N LEU A 136 25.52 -2.37 -6.62
CA LEU A 136 26.01 -1.21 -7.36
C LEU A 136 25.21 -0.98 -8.65
N ARG A 137 24.74 -2.05 -9.32
CA ARG A 137 23.84 -1.93 -10.48
C ARG A 137 22.47 -1.35 -10.14
N LEU A 138 21.97 -1.56 -8.92
CA LEU A 138 20.65 -1.06 -8.48
C LEU A 138 20.71 0.24 -7.68
N LYS A 139 21.89 0.61 -7.16
CA LYS A 139 22.08 1.77 -6.27
C LYS A 139 21.53 3.07 -6.86
N HIS A 140 21.63 3.25 -8.17
CA HIS A 140 21.12 4.42 -8.89
C HIS A 140 19.62 4.69 -8.64
N HIS A 141 18.81 3.66 -8.37
CA HIS A 141 17.40 3.83 -7.99
C HIS A 141 17.19 4.57 -6.66
N TYR A 142 18.24 4.76 -5.85
CA TYR A 142 18.23 5.49 -4.57
C TYR A 142 19.12 6.74 -4.59
N GLU A 143 19.91 6.96 -5.64
CA GLU A 143 20.76 8.15 -5.76
C GLU A 143 19.93 9.38 -6.13
N TYR A 144 20.37 10.56 -5.68
CA TYR A 144 19.73 11.81 -6.03
C TYR A 144 19.72 12.03 -7.55
N SER A 145 18.57 12.50 -8.06
CA SER A 145 18.39 13.05 -9.40
C SER A 145 17.31 14.13 -9.31
N GLU A 146 17.42 15.19 -10.13
CA GLU A 146 16.37 16.21 -10.26
C GLU A 146 15.04 15.60 -10.72
N ASP A 147 15.07 14.50 -11.49
CA ASP A 147 13.88 13.77 -11.95
C ASP A 147 12.98 13.26 -10.80
N ARG A 148 13.50 13.24 -9.56
CA ARG A 148 12.73 12.86 -8.37
C ARG A 148 11.80 13.97 -7.90
N LEU A 149 12.05 15.23 -8.26
CA LEU A 149 11.27 16.38 -7.88
C LEU A 149 10.17 16.59 -8.92
N ALA A 150 8.98 16.06 -8.67
CA ALA A 150 7.84 16.29 -9.54
C ALA A 150 7.19 17.63 -9.15
N GLY A 151 6.97 18.53 -10.10
CA GLY A 151 6.25 19.80 -9.88
C GLY A 151 7.14 21.04 -9.85
N ASP A 152 6.53 22.17 -9.53
CA ASP A 152 7.17 23.48 -9.57
C ASP A 152 7.73 23.80 -8.18
N TRP A 153 9.05 23.58 -8.03
CA TRP A 153 9.77 23.74 -6.77
C TRP A 153 10.47 25.10 -6.61
N GLU A 154 10.34 25.98 -7.61
CA GLU A 154 10.89 27.34 -7.65
C GLU A 154 9.96 28.38 -6.99
#